data_AF-A0A6G9GVS9-F1
#
_entry.id   AF-A0A6G9GVS9-F1
#
_cell.length_a   1.000
_cell.length_b   1.000
_cell.length_c   1.000
_cell.angle_alpha   90.00
_cell.angle_beta   90.00
_cell.angle_gamma   90.00
#
_symmetry.space_group_name_H-M   'P 1'
#
loop_
_entity.id
_entity.type
_entity.pdbx_description
1 polymer ?
#
loop_
_entity_poly.entity_id
_entity_poly.type
_entity_poly.pdbx_seq_one_letter_code
_entity_poly.pdbx_strand_id
1 'polypeptide(L)'
;MLVMPGRRTSTMELLAAEAARRGMSVRAAEEPGLAGPAYWYGGPVAGARLAGRLGFALLEPADGWLGELSDEFTGRQVRVGTVAGAWAIDRPTFVKPPRDKSFPADVYADGSRLPSALDPATPVLLSDVVTFAAEYRLFLLDGHIATASRYAVFGRLDPRPLGTDRADRATTAQITEFADRLAAADPARVLDVVLRAGGP
;
A
#
# COMPACT_ATOMS: atom_id res chain seq x y z
N MET A 1 10.72 -20.12 10.15
CA MET A 1 11.14 -20.19 8.72
C MET A 1 10.58 -19.00 7.96
N LEU A 2 11.18 -18.61 6.84
CA LEU A 2 10.60 -17.67 5.87
C LEU A 2 9.97 -18.46 4.73
N VAL A 3 8.70 -18.18 4.41
CA VAL A 3 7.95 -18.80 3.31
C VAL A 3 7.61 -17.74 2.27
N MET A 4 7.89 -18.04 1.01
CA MET A 4 7.65 -17.15 -0.14
C MET A 4 7.19 -17.94 -1.37
N PRO A 5 6.51 -17.32 -2.36
CA PRO A 5 6.25 -17.95 -3.65
C PRO A 5 7.52 -18.54 -4.30
N GLY A 6 7.39 -19.68 -4.96
CA GLY A 6 8.52 -20.37 -5.59
C GLY A 6 9.17 -19.59 -6.72
N ARG A 7 8.40 -18.76 -7.45
CA ARG A 7 8.95 -17.85 -8.46
C ARG A 7 9.63 -16.66 -7.77
N ARG A 8 10.97 -16.68 -7.76
CA ARG A 8 11.76 -15.64 -7.09
C ARG A 8 11.85 -14.34 -7.89
N THR A 9 11.90 -13.25 -7.14
CA THR A 9 12.18 -11.88 -7.60
C THR A 9 13.46 -11.38 -6.94
N SER A 10 14.06 -10.29 -7.41
CA SER A 10 15.24 -9.69 -6.77
C SER A 10 15.02 -9.38 -5.30
N THR A 11 13.84 -8.86 -4.91
CA THR A 11 13.48 -8.63 -3.51
C THR A 11 13.46 -9.93 -2.71
N MET A 12 12.92 -11.02 -3.26
CA MET A 12 12.89 -12.32 -2.59
C MET A 12 14.29 -12.89 -2.39
N GLU A 13 15.22 -12.67 -3.32
CA GLU A 13 16.61 -13.10 -3.13
C GLU A 13 17.29 -12.35 -1.99
N LEU A 14 17.07 -11.02 -1.89
CA LEU A 14 17.58 -10.23 -0.78
C LEU A 14 17.00 -10.69 0.56
N LEU A 15 15.70 -10.98 0.61
CA LEU A 15 15.04 -11.52 1.80
C LEU A 15 15.55 -12.92 2.16
N ALA A 16 15.77 -13.78 1.18
CA ALA A 16 16.32 -15.12 1.39
C ALA A 16 17.75 -15.07 1.95
N ALA A 17 18.59 -14.17 1.42
CA ALA A 17 19.95 -13.97 1.91
C ALA A 17 19.96 -13.47 3.36
N GLU A 18 19.11 -12.50 3.70
CA GLU A 18 19.02 -11.99 5.07
C GLU A 18 18.43 -13.03 6.03
N ALA A 19 17.43 -13.81 5.60
CA ALA A 19 16.90 -14.93 6.38
C ALA A 19 18.00 -15.97 6.68
N ALA A 20 18.79 -16.36 5.68
CA ALA A 20 19.91 -17.28 5.86
C ALA A 20 20.96 -16.72 6.84
N ARG A 21 21.28 -15.42 6.75
CA ARG A 21 22.21 -14.74 7.67
C ARG A 21 21.70 -14.74 9.12
N ARG A 22 20.39 -14.83 9.32
CA ARG A 22 19.72 -14.97 10.63
C ARG A 22 19.49 -16.43 11.06
N GLY A 23 20.03 -17.41 10.32
CA GLY A 23 19.85 -18.83 10.61
C GLY A 23 18.43 -19.34 10.33
N MET A 24 17.63 -18.60 9.55
CA MET A 24 16.27 -19.00 9.18
C MET A 24 16.29 -19.82 7.89
N SER A 25 15.58 -20.96 7.90
CA SER A 25 15.30 -21.69 6.67
C SER A 25 14.33 -20.91 5.77
N VAL A 26 14.57 -20.96 4.46
CA VAL A 26 13.72 -20.37 3.42
C VAL A 26 13.04 -21.50 2.67
N ARG A 27 11.70 -21.45 2.55
CA ARG A 27 10.88 -22.51 1.94
C ARG A 27 9.94 -21.92 0.89
N ALA A 28 9.70 -22.65 -0.19
CA ALA A 28 8.74 -22.25 -1.21
C ALA A 28 7.30 -22.60 -0.78
N ALA A 29 6.36 -21.70 -1.04
CA ALA A 29 4.96 -21.80 -0.63
C ALA A 29 4.24 -23.06 -1.18
N GLU A 30 4.73 -23.56 -2.32
CA GLU A 30 4.22 -24.72 -3.04
C GLU A 30 4.70 -26.05 -2.45
N GLU A 31 5.64 -26.02 -1.50
CA GLU A 31 6.13 -27.24 -0.86
C GLU A 31 5.02 -27.94 -0.05
N PRO A 32 4.86 -29.26 -0.21
CA PRO A 32 3.87 -30.01 0.55
C PRO A 32 4.26 -30.05 2.03
N GLY A 33 3.25 -30.10 2.90
CA GLY A 33 3.45 -30.32 4.33
C GLY A 33 3.99 -29.13 5.14
N LEU A 34 4.05 -27.91 4.58
CA LEU A 34 4.43 -26.74 5.37
C LEU A 34 3.45 -26.52 6.54
N ALA A 35 3.99 -26.51 7.75
CA ALA A 35 3.25 -26.28 8.99
C ALA A 35 4.16 -25.64 10.05
N GLY A 36 3.54 -25.01 11.04
CA GLY A 36 4.21 -24.37 12.18
C GLY A 36 4.61 -22.91 11.91
N PRO A 37 5.10 -22.20 12.93
CA PRO A 37 5.31 -20.76 12.87
C PRO A 37 6.24 -20.33 11.74
N ALA A 38 5.76 -19.44 10.88
CA ALA A 38 6.51 -18.91 9.75
C ALA A 38 6.27 -17.42 9.52
N TYR A 39 7.28 -16.79 8.91
CA TYR A 39 7.15 -15.48 8.29
C TYR A 39 6.72 -15.67 6.84
N TRP A 40 5.80 -14.82 6.36
CA TRP A 40 5.30 -14.86 4.99
C TRP A 40 5.74 -13.61 4.23
N TYR A 41 6.27 -13.79 3.03
CA TYR A 41 6.41 -12.72 2.06
C TYR A 41 5.77 -13.13 0.74
N GLY A 42 4.66 -12.48 0.39
CA GLY A 42 3.93 -12.73 -0.84
C GLY A 42 2.54 -12.09 -0.81
N GLY A 43 1.77 -12.29 -1.88
CA GLY A 43 0.45 -11.68 -2.01
C GLY A 43 -0.57 -12.21 -0.99
N PRO A 44 -1.56 -11.39 -0.61
CA PRO A 44 -2.51 -11.71 0.46
C PRO A 44 -3.37 -12.93 0.17
N VAL A 45 -3.80 -13.12 -1.08
CA VAL A 45 -4.61 -14.30 -1.48
C VAL A 45 -3.88 -15.61 -1.21
N ALA A 46 -2.58 -15.68 -1.50
CA ALA A 46 -1.78 -16.87 -1.22
C ALA A 46 -1.49 -17.00 0.29
N GLY A 47 -1.19 -15.88 0.96
CA GLY A 47 -0.98 -15.85 2.40
C GLY A 47 -2.20 -16.36 3.19
N ALA A 48 -3.41 -15.93 2.83
CA ALA A 48 -4.65 -16.33 3.49
C ALA A 48 -4.88 -17.85 3.45
N ARG A 49 -4.49 -18.51 2.35
CA ARG A 49 -4.58 -19.97 2.22
C ARG A 49 -3.60 -20.73 3.13
N LEU A 50 -2.51 -20.09 3.54
CA LEU A 50 -1.45 -20.69 4.35
C LEU A 50 -1.50 -20.26 5.82
N ALA A 51 -2.13 -19.12 6.12
CA ALA A 51 -2.19 -18.48 7.43
C ALA A 51 -2.45 -19.46 8.59
N GLY A 52 -3.53 -20.25 8.49
CA GLY A 52 -3.90 -21.20 9.55
C GLY A 52 -2.87 -22.32 9.77
N ARG A 53 -2.23 -22.82 8.71
CA ARG A 53 -1.19 -23.86 8.81
C ARG A 53 0.15 -23.31 9.32
N LEU A 54 0.43 -22.05 9.01
CA LEU A 54 1.71 -21.38 9.28
C LEU A 54 1.68 -20.52 10.54
N GLY A 55 0.54 -20.43 11.22
CA GLY A 55 0.39 -19.74 12.50
C GLY A 55 0.57 -18.23 12.41
N PHE A 56 0.10 -17.59 11.32
CA PHE A 56 0.08 -16.12 11.19
C PHE A 56 -1.31 -15.63 10.80
N ALA A 57 -1.56 -14.34 10.98
CA ALA A 57 -2.71 -13.63 10.43
C ALA A 57 -2.23 -12.54 9.47
N LEU A 58 -3.01 -12.26 8.43
CA LEU A 58 -2.74 -11.11 7.55
C LEU A 58 -3.33 -9.87 8.20
N LEU A 59 -2.51 -8.83 8.31
CA LEU A 59 -2.97 -7.50 8.67
C LEU A 59 -3.32 -6.79 7.36
N GLU A 60 -4.60 -6.50 7.16
CA GLU A 60 -5.07 -5.69 6.04
C GLU A 60 -6.09 -4.67 6.55
N PRO A 61 -6.00 -3.41 6.10
CA PRO A 61 -7.06 -2.45 6.38
C PRO A 61 -8.36 -2.86 5.68
N ALA A 62 -9.50 -2.43 6.24
CA ALA A 62 -10.78 -2.56 5.57
C ALA A 62 -10.79 -1.72 4.27
N ASP A 63 -11.60 -2.12 3.28
CA ASP A 63 -11.71 -1.40 1.99
C ASP A 63 -12.05 0.08 2.15
N GLY A 64 -12.83 0.40 3.18
CA GLY A 64 -13.27 1.77 3.47
C GLY A 64 -12.26 2.62 4.23
N TRP A 65 -11.19 2.02 4.76
CA TRP A 65 -10.28 2.69 5.71
C TRP A 65 -9.75 4.04 5.21
N LEU A 66 -9.33 4.13 3.95
CA LEU A 66 -8.78 5.38 3.41
C LEU A 66 -9.82 6.51 3.35
N GLY A 67 -11.11 6.19 3.23
CA GLY A 67 -12.20 7.16 3.27
C GLY A 67 -12.69 7.49 4.69
N GLU A 68 -12.22 6.76 5.70
CA GLU A 68 -12.49 7.03 7.12
C GLU A 68 -11.45 8.00 7.72
N LEU A 69 -10.29 8.15 7.08
CA LEU A 69 -9.26 9.08 7.51
C LEU A 69 -9.69 10.54 7.34
N SER A 70 -9.29 11.39 8.29
CA SER A 70 -9.50 12.83 8.21
C SER A 70 -8.70 13.47 7.07
N ASP A 71 -9.20 14.59 6.55
CA ASP A 71 -8.58 15.32 5.45
C ASP A 71 -7.16 15.83 5.78
N GLU A 72 -6.80 15.95 7.06
CA GLU A 72 -5.42 16.27 7.47
C GLU A 72 -4.40 15.17 7.11
N PHE A 73 -4.83 13.91 6.97
CA PHE A 73 -3.96 12.79 6.60
C PHE A 73 -3.96 12.54 5.09
N THR A 74 -5.10 12.74 4.44
CA THR A 74 -5.26 12.47 3.00
C THR A 74 -4.87 13.69 2.14
N GLY A 75 -4.95 14.90 2.72
CA GLY A 75 -4.73 16.19 2.04
C GLY A 75 -5.79 16.52 0.98
N ARG A 76 -6.86 15.72 0.90
CA ARG A 76 -7.94 15.82 -0.09
C ARG A 76 -9.11 14.91 0.31
N GLN A 77 -10.29 15.13 -0.26
CA GLN A 77 -11.40 14.24 0.00
C GLN A 77 -11.15 12.86 -0.63
N VAL A 78 -11.24 11.82 0.20
CA VAL A 78 -11.32 10.42 -0.26
C VAL A 78 -12.62 9.84 0.27
N ARG A 79 -13.40 9.19 -0.59
CA ARG A 79 -14.68 8.59 -0.22
C ARG A 79 -14.83 7.21 -0.81
N VAL A 80 -15.59 6.39 -0.11
CA VAL A 80 -16.04 5.08 -0.61
C VAL A 80 -17.34 5.27 -1.36
N GLY A 81 -17.48 4.58 -2.49
CA GLY A 81 -18.73 4.50 -3.23
C GLY A 81 -18.84 3.14 -3.91
N THR A 82 -19.74 3.06 -4.88
CA THR A 82 -19.91 1.87 -5.73
C THR A 82 -19.58 2.21 -7.17
N VAL A 83 -19.31 1.18 -7.98
CA VAL A 83 -19.19 1.33 -9.44
C VAL A 83 -20.41 2.04 -10.04
N ALA A 84 -21.62 1.69 -9.59
CA ALA A 84 -22.84 2.37 -10.03
C ALA A 84 -22.80 3.89 -9.77
N GLY A 85 -22.37 4.29 -8.57
CA GLY A 85 -22.20 5.70 -8.22
C GLY A 85 -21.07 6.37 -8.99
N ALA A 86 -20.01 5.63 -9.33
CA ALA A 86 -18.89 6.14 -10.11
C ALA A 86 -19.25 6.38 -11.58
N TRP A 87 -20.09 5.52 -12.19
CA TRP A 87 -20.61 5.74 -13.54
C TRP A 87 -21.48 6.99 -13.69
N ALA A 88 -22.11 7.43 -12.61
CA ALA A 88 -22.94 8.63 -12.59
C ALA A 88 -22.15 9.95 -12.49
N ILE A 89 -20.82 9.89 -12.36
CA ILE A 89 -19.97 11.07 -12.23
C ILE A 89 -19.82 11.77 -13.59
N ASP A 90 -20.01 13.08 -13.61
CA ASP A 90 -19.95 13.93 -14.80
C ASP A 90 -18.71 14.84 -14.85
N ARG A 91 -17.75 14.61 -13.94
CA ARG A 91 -16.53 15.41 -13.78
C ARG A 91 -15.27 14.57 -13.62
N PRO A 92 -14.09 15.13 -13.91
CA PRO A 92 -12.83 14.44 -13.66
C PRO A 92 -12.70 13.98 -12.21
N THR A 93 -12.44 12.69 -12.02
CA THR A 93 -12.34 12.06 -10.69
C THR A 93 -11.31 10.95 -10.74
N PHE A 94 -10.45 10.88 -9.72
CA PHE A 94 -9.58 9.72 -9.55
C PHE A 94 -10.38 8.57 -8.96
N VAL A 95 -10.44 7.43 -9.67
CA VAL A 95 -11.18 6.24 -9.26
C VAL A 95 -10.22 5.06 -9.22
N LYS A 96 -10.26 4.31 -8.12
CA LYS A 96 -9.51 3.06 -8.01
C LYS A 96 -10.30 1.97 -7.30
N PRO A 97 -10.04 0.69 -7.60
CA PRO A 97 -10.45 -0.39 -6.71
C PRO A 97 -9.80 -0.20 -5.31
N PRO A 98 -10.50 -0.54 -4.21
CA PRO A 98 -9.95 -0.39 -2.88
C PRO A 98 -8.65 -1.17 -2.68
N ARG A 99 -8.65 -2.44 -3.11
CA ARG A 99 -7.53 -3.39 -2.92
C ARG A 99 -7.08 -4.11 -4.19
N ASP A 100 -8.02 -4.65 -4.96
CA ASP A 100 -7.67 -5.45 -6.13
C ASP A 100 -7.14 -4.58 -7.28
N LYS A 101 -6.74 -5.21 -8.38
CA LYS A 101 -6.34 -4.55 -9.63
C LYS A 101 -7.35 -4.83 -10.74
N SER A 102 -8.64 -4.90 -10.39
CA SER A 102 -9.72 -5.23 -11.33
C SER A 102 -9.84 -4.23 -12.49
N PHE A 103 -9.49 -2.97 -12.25
CA PHE A 103 -9.39 -1.93 -13.27
C PHE A 103 -8.24 -0.94 -12.95
N PRO A 104 -7.79 -0.15 -13.93
CA PRO A 104 -6.74 0.84 -13.71
C PRO A 104 -7.12 1.86 -12.63
N ALA A 105 -6.19 2.13 -11.71
CA ALA A 105 -6.32 3.26 -10.80
C ALA A 105 -5.92 4.53 -11.55
N ASP A 106 -6.89 5.35 -11.97
CA ASP A 106 -6.65 6.47 -12.88
C ASP A 106 -7.61 7.64 -12.65
N VAL A 107 -7.29 8.79 -13.25
CA VAL A 107 -8.20 9.91 -13.42
C VAL A 107 -9.09 9.66 -14.63
N TYR A 108 -10.37 9.44 -14.37
CA TYR A 108 -11.37 9.31 -15.41
C TYR A 108 -11.99 10.68 -15.66
N ALA A 109 -12.09 11.09 -16.93
CA ALA A 109 -12.68 12.37 -17.31
C ALA A 109 -14.15 12.50 -16.85
N ASP A 110 -14.86 11.37 -16.84
CA ASP A 110 -16.22 11.18 -16.35
C ASP A 110 -16.46 9.68 -16.11
N GLY A 111 -17.58 9.34 -15.50
CA GLY A 111 -17.96 7.97 -15.15
C GLY A 111 -18.12 7.03 -16.34
N SER A 112 -18.46 7.53 -17.53
CA SER A 112 -18.65 6.69 -18.73
C SER A 112 -17.37 6.05 -19.24
N ARG A 113 -16.20 6.54 -18.78
CA ARG A 113 -14.87 6.01 -19.13
C ARG A 113 -14.44 4.82 -18.28
N LEU A 114 -15.15 4.51 -17.19
CA LEU A 114 -14.91 3.31 -16.41
C LEU A 114 -15.34 2.06 -17.20
N PRO A 115 -14.70 0.90 -17.00
CA PRO A 115 -15.10 -0.32 -17.68
C PRO A 115 -16.56 -0.68 -17.39
N SER A 116 -17.36 -0.89 -18.44
CA SER A 116 -18.81 -1.15 -18.33
C SER A 116 -19.16 -2.55 -17.81
N ALA A 117 -18.20 -3.49 -17.84
CA ALA A 117 -18.39 -4.87 -17.40
C ALA A 117 -18.22 -5.09 -15.88
N LEU A 118 -17.94 -4.02 -15.12
CA LEU A 118 -17.80 -4.11 -13.67
C LEU A 118 -19.16 -4.37 -13.00
N ASP A 119 -19.17 -5.13 -11.90
CA ASP A 119 -20.38 -5.29 -11.10
C ASP A 119 -20.74 -3.93 -10.46
N PRO A 120 -21.97 -3.40 -10.67
CA PRO A 120 -22.40 -2.11 -10.14
C PRO A 120 -22.28 -1.96 -8.62
N ALA A 121 -22.34 -3.07 -7.87
CA ALA A 121 -22.23 -3.08 -6.41
C ALA A 121 -20.77 -3.11 -5.91
N THR A 122 -19.79 -3.30 -6.80
CA THR A 122 -18.37 -3.36 -6.41
C THR A 122 -17.95 -2.05 -5.73
N PRO A 123 -17.30 -2.11 -4.55
CA PRO A 123 -16.82 -0.91 -3.88
C PRO A 123 -15.68 -0.26 -4.67
N VAL A 124 -15.65 1.07 -4.67
CA VAL A 124 -14.57 1.87 -5.28
C VAL A 124 -14.17 3.01 -4.34
N LEU A 125 -12.90 3.41 -4.44
CA LEU A 125 -12.41 4.64 -3.81
C LEU A 125 -12.43 5.76 -4.85
N LEU A 126 -13.01 6.89 -4.45
CA LEU A 126 -13.07 8.10 -5.25
C LEU A 126 -12.32 9.20 -4.53
N SER A 127 -11.59 10.00 -5.30
CA SER A 127 -10.75 11.07 -4.77
C SER A 127 -10.77 12.27 -5.69
N ASP A 128 -10.59 13.45 -5.10
CA ASP A 128 -10.22 14.63 -5.87
C ASP A 128 -8.93 14.37 -6.66
N VAL A 129 -8.85 15.00 -7.83
CA VAL A 129 -7.67 14.94 -8.69
C VAL A 129 -6.64 15.91 -8.14
N VAL A 130 -5.46 15.40 -7.80
CA VAL A 130 -4.35 16.18 -7.27
C VAL A 130 -3.06 15.80 -7.99
N THR A 131 -2.14 16.75 -8.08
CA THR A 131 -0.78 16.51 -8.57
C THR A 131 0.15 16.38 -7.39
N PHE A 132 0.91 15.30 -7.35
CA PHE A 132 1.91 15.10 -6.31
C PHE A 132 3.26 15.61 -6.78
N ALA A 133 3.84 16.54 -6.01
CA ALA A 133 5.18 17.03 -6.29
C ALA A 133 6.21 15.94 -5.99
N ALA A 134 6.03 15.24 -4.86
CA ALA A 134 6.82 14.06 -4.52
C ALA A 134 5.95 13.02 -3.82
N GLU A 135 6.27 11.74 -4.05
CA GLU A 135 5.67 10.59 -3.39
C GLU A 135 6.76 9.86 -2.60
N TYR A 136 6.46 9.51 -1.36
CA TYR A 136 7.33 8.75 -0.46
C TYR A 136 6.63 7.46 -0.07
N ARG A 137 7.40 6.38 0.09
CA ARG A 137 6.92 5.11 0.62
C ARG A 137 7.58 4.85 1.97
N LEU A 138 6.76 4.65 2.98
CA LEU A 138 7.18 4.29 4.32
C LEU A 138 6.79 2.84 4.58
N PHE A 139 7.75 2.06 5.07
CA PHE A 139 7.51 0.72 5.60
C PHE A 139 7.50 0.84 7.12
N LEU A 140 6.38 0.47 7.73
CA LEU A 140 6.21 0.56 9.16
C LEU A 140 6.28 -0.82 9.81
N LEU A 141 6.88 -0.87 10.99
CA LEU A 141 6.88 -2.03 11.87
C LEU A 141 6.45 -1.55 13.26
N ASP A 142 5.39 -2.15 13.79
CA ASP A 142 4.81 -1.80 15.09
C ASP A 142 4.51 -0.29 15.22
N GLY A 143 3.99 0.32 14.15
CA GLY A 143 3.65 1.74 14.10
C GLY A 143 4.85 2.69 13.87
N HIS A 144 6.08 2.18 13.83
CA HIS A 144 7.29 2.99 13.63
C HIS A 144 7.86 2.83 12.23
N ILE A 145 8.44 3.90 11.68
CA ILE A 145 9.14 3.85 10.38
C ILE A 145 10.37 2.96 10.50
N ALA A 146 10.31 1.78 9.88
CA ALA A 146 11.45 0.87 9.77
C ALA A 146 12.39 1.30 8.64
N THR A 147 11.83 1.78 7.52
CA THR A 147 12.58 2.38 6.42
C THR A 147 11.67 3.22 5.53
N ALA A 148 12.24 4.17 4.81
CA ALA A 148 11.52 5.08 3.93
C ALA A 148 12.33 5.43 2.69
N SER A 149 11.62 5.69 1.59
CA SER A 149 12.22 6.13 0.34
C SER A 149 11.33 7.15 -0.36
N ARG A 150 11.94 8.10 -1.09
CA ARG A 150 11.21 8.78 -2.17
C ARG A 150 10.96 7.75 -3.26
N TYR A 151 9.76 7.77 -3.82
CA TYR A 151 9.30 6.84 -4.85
C TYR A 151 9.21 7.52 -6.21
N ALA A 152 8.60 8.71 -6.24
CA ALA A 152 8.39 9.45 -7.47
C ALA A 152 8.40 10.96 -7.24
N VAL A 153 8.69 11.71 -8.29
CA VAL A 153 8.61 13.18 -8.35
C VAL A 153 7.83 13.54 -9.61
N PHE A 154 6.73 14.26 -9.46
CA PHE A 154 5.79 14.56 -10.55
C PHE A 154 5.42 13.32 -11.39
N GLY A 155 5.10 12.22 -10.72
CA GLY A 155 4.71 10.95 -11.34
C GLY A 155 5.85 10.16 -12.02
N ARG A 156 7.09 10.66 -12.00
CA ARG A 156 8.27 9.95 -12.53
C ARG A 156 9.00 9.22 -11.41
N LEU A 157 9.31 7.94 -11.61
CA LEU A 157 10.07 7.15 -10.64
C LEU A 157 11.40 7.82 -10.31
N ASP A 158 11.64 7.99 -9.01
CA ASP A 158 12.88 8.54 -8.44
C ASP A 158 13.18 7.84 -7.09
N PRO A 159 13.43 6.51 -7.12
CA PRO A 159 13.61 5.71 -5.92
C PRO A 159 14.93 6.04 -5.21
N ARG A 160 14.88 6.76 -4.09
CA ARG A 160 16.06 7.10 -3.27
C ARG A 160 15.77 6.98 -1.77
N PRO A 161 16.73 6.52 -0.95
CA PRO A 161 16.56 6.50 0.51
C PRO A 161 16.23 7.89 1.05
N LEU A 162 15.35 7.96 2.05
CA LEU A 162 15.00 9.22 2.68
C LEU A 162 16.20 9.81 3.46
N GLY A 163 16.40 11.13 3.38
CA GLY A 163 17.41 11.84 4.17
C GLY A 163 18.81 11.92 3.56
N THR A 164 19.03 11.41 2.33
CA THR A 164 20.33 11.50 1.65
C THR A 164 20.63 12.91 1.14
N ASP A 165 19.60 13.67 0.73
CA ASP A 165 19.77 15.02 0.20
C ASP A 165 19.47 16.08 1.27
N ARG A 166 20.18 17.21 1.23
CA ARG A 166 19.94 18.34 2.14
C ARG A 166 18.50 18.86 2.08
N ALA A 167 17.89 18.79 0.89
CA ALA A 167 16.49 19.16 0.67
C ALA A 167 15.52 18.21 1.38
N ASP A 168 15.89 16.93 1.56
CA ASP A 168 15.01 15.93 2.15
C ASP A 168 14.98 15.98 3.68
N ARG A 169 15.91 16.68 4.36
CA ARG A 169 15.94 16.69 5.85
C ARG A 169 14.69 17.31 6.48
N ALA A 170 14.20 18.42 5.93
CA ALA A 170 12.95 19.01 6.41
C ALA A 170 11.76 18.08 6.14
N THR A 171 11.75 17.46 4.97
CA THR A 171 10.75 16.46 4.57
C THR A 171 10.80 15.24 5.48
N THR A 172 11.98 14.77 5.91
CA THR A 172 12.13 13.65 6.85
C THR A 172 11.44 13.93 8.17
N ALA A 173 11.60 15.14 8.73
CA ALA A 173 10.94 15.52 9.98
C ALA A 173 9.42 15.53 9.83
N GLN A 174 8.91 16.13 8.74
CA GLN A 174 7.48 16.15 8.44
C GLN A 174 6.90 14.74 8.21
N ILE A 175 7.65 13.87 7.54
CA ILE A 175 7.27 12.46 7.31
C ILE A 175 7.17 11.71 8.63
N THR A 176 8.14 11.93 9.53
CA THR A 176 8.18 11.28 10.85
C THR A 176 6.99 11.74 11.68
N GLU A 177 6.77 13.06 11.78
CA GLU A 177 5.64 13.63 12.49
C GLU A 177 4.30 13.11 11.93
N PHE A 178 4.17 13.05 10.62
CA PHE A 178 2.97 12.49 9.98
C PHE A 178 2.74 11.03 10.37
N ALA A 179 3.78 10.20 10.30
CA ALA A 179 3.66 8.78 10.62
C ALA A 179 3.29 8.58 12.09
N ASP A 180 3.89 9.35 13.00
CA ASP A 180 3.58 9.31 14.43
C ASP A 180 2.12 9.72 14.70
N ARG A 181 1.64 10.80 14.05
CA ARG A 181 0.24 11.24 14.19
C ARG A 181 -0.74 10.21 13.62
N LEU A 182 -0.43 9.61 12.46
CA LEU A 182 -1.27 8.60 11.85
C LEU A 182 -1.30 7.32 12.69
N ALA A 183 -0.16 6.86 13.22
CA ALA A 183 -0.08 5.71 14.10
C ALA A 183 -0.81 5.96 15.43
N ALA A 184 -0.78 7.18 15.96
CA ALA A 184 -1.55 7.54 17.15
C ALA A 184 -3.06 7.59 16.89
N ALA A 185 -3.47 8.04 15.70
CA ALA A 185 -4.88 8.10 15.30
C ALA A 185 -5.47 6.72 14.96
N ASP A 186 -4.66 5.81 14.40
CA ASP A 186 -5.10 4.47 14.02
C ASP A 186 -3.99 3.40 14.23
N PRO A 187 -3.71 3.04 15.50
CA PRO A 187 -2.59 2.17 15.87
C PRO A 187 -2.68 0.74 15.33
N ALA A 188 -3.85 0.32 14.81
CA ALA A 188 -4.09 -1.04 14.36
C ALA A 188 -3.87 -1.26 12.85
N ARG A 189 -3.65 -0.19 12.05
CA ARG A 189 -3.84 -0.28 10.58
C ARG A 189 -2.70 0.25 9.71
N VAL A 190 -1.57 0.65 10.27
CA VAL A 190 -0.51 1.27 9.47
C VAL A 190 0.53 0.24 8.98
N LEU A 191 0.33 -0.29 7.77
CA LEU A 191 1.26 -1.23 7.13
C LEU A 191 2.16 -0.57 6.08
N ASP A 192 1.60 0.38 5.32
CA ASP A 192 2.33 1.16 4.33
C ASP A 192 1.68 2.55 4.21
N VAL A 193 2.49 3.60 4.25
CA VAL A 193 2.03 4.98 4.04
C VAL A 193 2.68 5.53 2.78
N VAL A 194 1.85 5.97 1.83
CA VAL A 194 2.32 6.79 0.70
C VAL A 194 2.11 8.25 1.04
N LEU A 195 3.19 8.91 1.45
CA LEU A 195 3.17 10.33 1.74
C LEU A 195 3.39 11.14 0.47
N ARG A 196 2.57 12.16 0.28
CA ARG A 196 2.62 12.94 -0.94
C ARG A 196 2.69 14.42 -0.62
N ALA A 197 3.81 15.05 -0.96
CA ALA A 197 4.00 16.47 -0.75
C ALA A 197 3.36 17.23 -1.92
N GLY A 198 2.42 18.13 -1.62
CA GLY A 198 1.90 19.09 -2.59
C GLY A 198 2.95 20.17 -2.87
N GLY A 199 3.11 20.53 -4.14
CA GLY A 199 3.65 21.84 -4.52
C GLY A 199 2.51 22.86 -4.55
N PRO A 200 2.80 24.17 -4.47
CA PRO A 200 1.81 25.21 -4.70
C PRO A 200 1.18 25.12 -6.10
#